data_AF-A0A9X3WFF4-F1
#
_entry.id   AF-A0A9X3WFF4-F1
#
_cell.length_a   1.000
_cell.length_b   1.000
_cell.length_c   1.000
_cell.angle_alpha   90.00
_cell.angle_beta   90.00
_cell.angle_gamma   90.00
#
_symmetry.space_group_name_H-M   'P 1'
#
loop_
_entity.id
_entity.type
_entity.pdbx_description
1 polymer ?
#
loop_
_entity_poly.entity_id
_entity_poly.type
_entity_poly.pdbx_seq_one_letter_code
_entity_poly.pdbx_strand_id
1 'polypeptide(L)'
;MIINEPQAKIVRRIFNDYLDRKGPNRIARELEEEHAPNWNGTAKWYEGSIRKMLSNEKYKGDALLQKTYTVDYLTKKRVENTGQVPRYYVEDNHPAIIDKDMWEAVQLEMERKKVFAENHGFKRVDYGTSDNPFAGKVICGDCSRPLAERFGTPMMIGLEGRYGDVTRSMLRKGKRAATTRTLKIKYSTKFLLMFLMPS
;
A
#
# COMPACT_ATOMS: atom_id res chain seq x y z
N MET A 1 28.79 5.95 -4.81
CA MET A 1 27.70 6.20 -5.77
C MET A 1 27.48 7.70 -5.86
N ILE A 2 27.23 8.26 -7.04
CA ILE A 2 26.91 9.69 -7.19
C ILE A 2 25.39 9.83 -7.25
N ILE A 3 24.84 10.77 -6.47
CA ILE A 3 23.40 11.03 -6.44
C ILE A 3 23.01 11.82 -7.70
N ASN A 4 21.99 11.33 -8.41
CA ASN A 4 21.32 12.09 -9.45
C ASN A 4 20.18 12.90 -8.81
N GLU A 5 20.37 14.21 -8.67
CA GLU A 5 19.42 15.09 -7.98
C GLU A 5 17.99 15.07 -8.56
N PRO A 6 17.78 15.14 -9.89
CA PRO A 6 16.46 14.96 -10.49
C PRO A 6 15.74 13.67 -10.06
N GLN A 7 16.44 12.54 -10.07
CA GLN A 7 15.86 11.26 -9.64
C GLN A 7 15.65 11.21 -8.12
N ALA A 8 16.57 11.79 -7.35
CA ALA A 8 16.48 11.86 -5.89
C ALA A 8 15.23 12.62 -5.44
N LYS A 9 14.83 13.69 -6.14
CA LYS A 9 13.58 14.42 -5.86
C LYS A 9 12.34 13.52 -5.96
N ILE A 10 12.27 12.68 -6.99
CA ILE A 10 11.15 11.73 -7.17
C ILE A 10 11.15 10.70 -6.04
N VAL A 11 12.31 10.19 -5.65
CA VAL A 11 12.42 9.26 -4.51
C VAL A 11 11.91 9.92 -3.23
N ARG A 12 12.40 11.10 -2.86
CA ARG A 12 11.96 11.82 -1.65
C ARG A 12 10.45 12.05 -1.65
N ARG A 13 9.90 12.45 -2.79
CA ARG A 13 8.46 12.58 -2.97
C ARG A 13 7.71 11.28 -2.70
N ILE A 14 8.14 10.15 -3.26
CA ILE A 14 7.50 8.84 -3.04
C ILE A 14 7.42 8.49 -1.55
N PHE A 15 8.51 8.75 -0.81
CA PHE A 15 8.54 8.50 0.64
C PHE A 15 7.57 9.43 1.39
N ASN A 16 7.56 10.72 1.08
CA ASN A 16 6.62 11.68 1.68
C ASN A 16 5.16 11.33 1.35
N ASP A 17 4.85 11.09 0.08
CA ASP A 17 3.50 10.69 -0.38
C ASP A 17 3.01 9.42 0.33
N TYR A 18 3.90 8.48 0.60
CA TYR A 18 3.56 7.26 1.35
C TYR A 18 3.24 7.55 2.82
N LEU A 19 4.02 8.42 3.47
CA LEU A 19 3.78 8.87 4.84
C LEU A 19 2.49 9.71 4.94
N ASP A 20 2.15 10.47 3.89
CA ASP A 20 0.88 11.19 3.68
C ASP A 20 -0.31 10.26 3.39
N ARG A 21 -0.18 8.98 3.73
CA ARG A 21 -1.22 7.96 3.61
C ARG A 21 -1.66 7.70 2.17
N LYS A 22 -0.85 7.99 1.14
CA LYS A 22 -1.14 7.52 -0.21
C LYS A 22 -0.74 6.05 -0.36
N GLY A 23 -1.60 5.28 -1.03
CA GLY A 23 -1.30 3.88 -1.37
C GLY A 23 -0.27 3.79 -2.51
N PRO A 24 0.58 2.75 -2.57
CA PRO A 24 1.58 2.59 -3.62
C PRO A 24 1.00 2.62 -5.04
N ASN A 25 -0.24 2.14 -5.21
CA ASN A 25 -0.95 2.17 -6.50
C ASN A 25 -1.31 3.61 -6.90
N ARG A 26 -1.83 4.40 -5.95
CA ARG A 26 -2.16 5.80 -6.16
C ARG A 26 -0.93 6.64 -6.47
N ILE A 27 0.17 6.42 -5.74
CA ILE A 27 1.46 7.09 -6.00
C ILE A 27 1.94 6.78 -7.42
N ALA A 28 1.89 5.51 -7.83
CA ALA A 28 2.26 5.13 -9.18
C ALA A 28 1.42 5.87 -10.23
N ARG A 29 0.09 5.91 -10.05
CA ARG A 29 -0.83 6.59 -10.99
C ARG A 29 -0.56 8.10 -11.08
N GLU A 30 -0.39 8.77 -9.94
CA GLU A 30 -0.09 10.21 -9.91
C GLU A 30 1.25 10.53 -10.62
N LEU A 31 2.27 9.68 -10.45
CA LEU A 31 3.54 9.81 -11.16
C LEU A 31 3.42 9.58 -12.69
N GLU A 32 2.55 8.66 -13.12
CA GLU A 32 2.27 8.45 -14.55
C GLU A 32 1.51 9.65 -15.15
N GLU A 33 0.49 10.16 -14.46
CA GLU A 33 -0.29 11.33 -14.88
C GLU A 33 0.60 12.56 -15.08
N GLU A 34 1.58 12.76 -14.20
CA GLU A 34 2.56 13.85 -14.28
C GLU A 34 3.73 13.58 -15.23
N HIS A 35 3.74 12.43 -15.91
CA HIS A 35 4.80 12.01 -16.83
C HIS A 35 6.20 11.98 -16.18
N ALA A 36 6.27 11.66 -14.88
CA ALA A 36 7.53 11.64 -14.15
C ALA A 36 8.43 10.49 -14.63
N PRO A 37 9.70 10.73 -15.00
CA PRO A 37 10.57 9.69 -15.54
C PRO A 37 10.99 8.70 -14.45
N ASN A 38 10.85 7.42 -14.75
CA ASN A 38 11.38 6.32 -13.94
C ASN A 38 12.88 6.11 -14.23
N TRP A 39 13.52 5.15 -13.55
CA TRP A 39 14.95 4.84 -13.69
C TRP A 39 15.40 4.54 -15.13
N ASN A 40 14.48 4.01 -15.96
CA ASN A 40 14.71 3.69 -17.37
C ASN A 40 14.37 4.85 -18.33
N GLY A 41 14.03 6.04 -17.79
CA GLY A 41 13.62 7.20 -18.56
C GLY A 41 12.17 7.16 -19.07
N THR A 42 11.42 6.08 -18.82
CA THR A 42 10.00 5.99 -19.21
C THR A 42 9.10 6.50 -18.09
N ALA A 43 7.96 7.09 -18.43
CA ALA A 43 6.96 7.55 -17.46
C ALA A 43 5.99 6.45 -16.98
N LYS A 44 6.42 5.18 -17.01
CA LYS A 44 5.60 4.04 -16.55
C LYS A 44 5.97 3.63 -15.14
N TRP A 45 4.97 3.60 -14.27
CA TRP A 45 5.10 3.29 -12.84
C TRP A 45 4.19 2.15 -12.44
N TYR A 46 4.75 1.19 -11.73
CA TYR A 46 4.01 0.03 -11.23
C TYR A 46 4.00 0.04 -9.70
N GLU A 47 2.88 -0.39 -9.12
CA GLU A 47 2.75 -0.55 -7.67
C GLU A 47 3.90 -1.38 -7.07
N GLY A 48 4.30 -2.47 -7.74
CA GLY A 48 5.40 -3.33 -7.31
C GLY A 48 6.75 -2.60 -7.31
N SER A 49 6.96 -1.66 -8.22
CA SER A 49 8.18 -0.84 -8.27
C SER A 49 8.23 0.12 -7.08
N ILE A 50 7.12 0.81 -6.77
CA ILE A 50 7.02 1.69 -5.60
C ILE A 50 7.28 0.92 -4.31
N ARG A 51 6.68 -0.27 -4.12
CA ARG A 51 6.92 -1.12 -2.94
C ARG A 51 8.39 -1.54 -2.81
N LYS A 52 9.04 -1.89 -3.91
CA LYS A 52 10.48 -2.21 -3.93
C LYS A 52 11.33 -1.00 -3.58
N MET A 53 10.93 0.20 -3.99
CA MET A 53 11.65 1.42 -3.64
C MET A 53 11.55 1.72 -2.14
N LEU A 54 10.33 1.66 -1.58
CA LEU A 54 10.08 1.94 -0.17
C LEU A 54 10.83 0.98 0.78
N SER A 55 11.08 -0.27 0.35
CA SER A 55 11.80 -1.29 1.14
C SER A 55 13.30 -1.32 0.90
N ASN A 56 13.82 -0.54 -0.05
CA ASN A 56 15.23 -0.57 -0.42
C ASN A 56 16.06 0.28 0.55
N GLU A 57 16.98 -0.38 1.25
CA GLU A 57 17.85 0.21 2.27
C GLU A 57 18.87 1.18 1.67
N LYS A 58 19.12 1.08 0.35
CA LYS A 58 20.05 1.97 -0.35
C LYS A 58 19.66 3.44 -0.24
N TYR A 59 18.36 3.74 -0.19
CA TYR A 59 17.93 5.15 -0.12
C TYR A 59 18.33 5.83 1.20
N LYS A 60 18.48 5.06 2.29
CA LYS A 60 18.99 5.57 3.57
C LYS A 60 20.52 5.50 3.71
N GLY A 61 21.25 5.15 2.65
CA GLY A 61 22.71 5.09 2.62
C GLY A 61 23.32 3.70 2.88
N ASP A 62 22.51 2.70 3.20
CA ASP A 62 23.01 1.38 3.59
C ASP A 62 23.14 0.42 2.40
N ALA A 63 24.00 -0.57 2.54
CA ALA A 63 24.24 -1.57 1.51
C ALA A 63 24.14 -2.99 2.08
N LEU A 64 23.17 -3.76 1.58
CA LEU A 64 23.12 -5.19 1.79
C LEU A 64 23.74 -5.92 0.59
N LEU A 65 24.93 -6.48 0.81
CA LEU A 65 25.70 -7.20 -0.20
C LEU A 65 25.20 -8.65 -0.32
N GLN A 66 25.37 -9.23 -1.51
CA GLN A 66 25.03 -10.65 -1.78
C GLN A 66 23.59 -11.06 -1.46
N LYS A 67 22.60 -10.22 -1.80
CA LYS A 67 21.16 -10.58 -1.73
C LYS A 67 20.81 -11.80 -2.59
N THR A 68 21.57 -12.05 -3.67
CA THR A 68 21.44 -13.21 -4.54
C THR A 68 22.82 -13.81 -4.83
N TYR A 69 22.88 -15.12 -5.05
CA TYR A 69 24.09 -15.83 -5.45
C TYR A 69 23.81 -16.71 -6.67
N THR A 70 24.86 -17.09 -7.38
CA THR A 70 24.78 -18.00 -8.54
C THR A 70 24.90 -19.42 -8.04
N VAL A 71 23.87 -20.23 -8.28
CA VAL A 71 23.83 -21.65 -7.83
C VAL A 71 24.63 -22.54 -8.76
N ASP A 72 24.53 -22.28 -10.06
CA ASP A 72 25.13 -23.10 -11.10
C ASP A 72 25.85 -22.20 -12.11
N TYR A 73 27.12 -22.52 -12.34
CA TYR A 73 28.02 -21.74 -13.19
C TYR A 73 27.68 -21.88 -14.68
N LEU A 74 27.20 -23.05 -15.11
CA LEU A 74 26.84 -23.32 -16.50
C LEU A 74 25.57 -22.56 -16.88
N THR A 75 24.52 -22.70 -16.06
CA THR A 75 23.22 -22.08 -16.33
C THR A 75 23.14 -20.62 -15.88
N LYS A 76 24.16 -20.13 -15.14
CA LYS A 76 24.20 -18.79 -14.51
C LYS A 76 22.95 -18.47 -13.70
N LYS A 77 22.28 -19.51 -13.18
CA LYS A 77 21.03 -19.37 -12.43
C LYS A 77 21.29 -18.65 -11.11
N ARG A 78 20.61 -17.52 -10.90
CA ARG A 78 20.70 -16.73 -9.66
C ARG A 78 19.49 -17.01 -8.77
N VAL A 79 19.74 -17.21 -7.49
CA VAL A 79 18.70 -17.44 -6.47
C VAL A 79 18.94 -16.49 -5.30
N GLU A 80 17.87 -16.14 -4.58
CA GLU A 80 17.97 -15.37 -3.35
C GLU A 80 18.80 -16.11 -2.30
N ASN A 81 19.66 -15.36 -1.63
CA ASN A 81 20.52 -15.88 -0.58
C ASN A 81 19.75 -15.89 0.75
N THR A 82 19.32 -17.07 1.18
CA THR A 82 18.65 -17.32 2.47
C THR A 82 19.62 -17.85 3.53
N GLY A 83 20.93 -17.79 3.29
CA GLY A 83 21.97 -18.24 4.20
C GLY A 83 22.99 -19.19 3.58
N GLN A 84 22.92 -19.46 2.27
CA GLN A 84 23.86 -20.34 1.59
C GLN A 84 25.26 -19.71 1.47
N VAL A 85 25.34 -18.38 1.41
CA VAL A 85 26.59 -17.62 1.33
C VAL A 85 26.55 -16.49 2.38
N PRO A 86 27.69 -16.10 3.00
CA PRO A 86 27.72 -14.98 3.94
C PRO A 86 27.14 -13.70 3.35
N ARG A 87 26.23 -13.05 4.10
CA ARG A 87 25.58 -11.80 3.68
C ARG A 87 26.07 -10.67 4.58
N TYR A 88 26.58 -9.60 3.98
CA TYR A 88 27.15 -8.47 4.71
C TYR A 88 26.23 -7.25 4.62
N TYR A 89 25.89 -6.69 5.77
CA TYR A 89 25.18 -5.41 5.87
C TYR A 89 26.19 -4.33 6.25
N VAL A 90 26.25 -3.26 5.46
CA VAL A 90 27.16 -2.13 5.67
C VAL A 90 26.31 -0.88 5.83
N GLU A 91 26.46 -0.23 6.98
CA GLU A 91 25.82 1.05 7.28
C GLU A 91 26.60 2.20 6.67
N ASP A 92 25.89 3.27 6.28
CA ASP A 92 26.49 4.52 5.77
C ASP A 92 27.49 4.31 4.62
N ASN A 93 27.20 3.34 3.74
CA ASN A 93 28.05 2.98 2.62
C ASN A 93 28.15 4.09 1.56
N HIS A 94 27.08 4.86 1.38
CA HIS A 94 27.01 5.95 0.40
C HIS A 94 26.09 7.07 0.90
N PRO A 95 26.20 8.29 0.33
CA PRO A 95 25.33 9.40 0.69
C PRO A 95 23.86 9.02 0.57
N ALA A 96 23.11 9.22 1.66
CA ALA A 96 21.69 8.92 1.73
C ALA A 96 20.86 9.92 0.91
N ILE A 97 19.79 9.43 0.28
CA ILE A 97 18.80 10.27 -0.41
C ILE A 97 17.69 10.71 0.54
N ILE A 98 17.37 9.86 1.53
CA ILE A 98 16.38 10.11 2.59
C ILE A 98 17.02 9.87 3.96
N ASP A 99 16.48 10.54 4.98
CA ASP A 99 16.93 10.35 6.36
C ASP A 99 16.57 8.96 6.88
N LYS A 100 17.40 8.43 7.79
CA LYS A 100 17.19 7.11 8.41
C LYS A 100 15.84 7.04 9.12
N ASP A 101 15.48 8.09 9.87
CA ASP A 101 14.21 8.20 10.59
C ASP A 101 12.99 8.11 9.65
N MET A 102 13.07 8.75 8.48
CA MET A 102 12.01 8.70 7.48
C MET A 102 11.85 7.28 6.91
N TRP A 103 12.96 6.60 6.63
CA TRP A 103 12.94 5.22 6.14
C TRP A 103 12.34 4.26 7.18
N GLU A 104 12.72 4.42 8.45
CA GLU A 104 12.20 3.63 9.57
C GLU A 104 10.71 3.86 9.79
N ALA A 105 10.25 5.13 9.73
CA ALA A 105 8.83 5.45 9.80
C ALA A 105 8.02 4.75 8.69
N VAL A 106 8.57 4.69 7.47
CA VAL A 106 7.94 3.95 6.36
C VAL A 106 7.88 2.45 6.64
N GLN A 107 8.95 1.83 7.18
CA GLN A 107 8.92 0.41 7.52
C GLN A 107 7.90 0.10 8.62
N LEU A 108 7.85 0.92 9.67
CA LEU A 108 6.87 0.78 10.75
C LEU A 108 5.44 0.89 10.22
N GLU A 109 5.18 1.84 9.31
CA GLU A 109 3.87 1.99 8.70
C GLU A 109 3.52 0.80 7.78
N MET A 110 4.49 0.25 7.04
CA MET A 110 4.30 -0.97 6.25
C MET A 110 3.94 -2.16 7.13
N GLU A 111 4.64 -2.35 8.26
CA GLU A 111 4.37 -3.44 9.19
C GLU A 111 3.01 -3.26 9.88
N ARG A 112 2.69 -2.03 10.32
CA ARG A 112 1.38 -1.68 10.90
C ARG A 112 0.24 -2.07 9.95
N LYS A 113 0.37 -1.75 8.65
CA LYS A 113 -0.62 -2.13 7.63
C LYS A 113 -0.72 -3.64 7.45
N LYS A 114 0.40 -4.34 7.45
CA LYS A 114 0.44 -5.79 7.30
C LYS A 114 -0.26 -6.48 8.46
N VAL A 115 0.10 -6.15 9.70
CA VAL A 115 -0.52 -6.67 10.92
C VAL A 115 -2.02 -6.36 10.95
N PHE A 116 -2.40 -5.12 10.62
CA PHE A 116 -3.81 -4.73 10.54
C PHE A 116 -4.58 -5.54 9.49
N ALA A 117 -3.97 -5.79 8.32
CA ALA A 117 -4.58 -6.61 7.28
C ALA A 117 -4.79 -8.05 7.73
N GLU A 118 -3.80 -8.65 8.38
CA GLU A 118 -3.85 -10.02 8.88
C GLU A 118 -4.93 -10.17 9.97
N ASN A 119 -4.97 -9.25 10.93
CA ASN A 119 -5.93 -9.28 12.04
C ASN A 119 -7.39 -9.14 11.59
N HIS A 120 -7.64 -8.35 10.53
CA HIS A 120 -8.99 -8.04 10.07
C HIS A 120 -9.35 -8.72 8.75
N GLY A 121 -8.49 -9.61 8.23
CA GLY A 121 -8.73 -10.35 6.99
C GLY A 121 -8.77 -9.48 5.73
N PHE A 122 -8.07 -8.33 5.72
CA PHE A 122 -7.87 -7.58 4.49
C PHE A 122 -6.83 -8.28 3.62
N LYS A 123 -7.05 -8.27 2.30
CA LYS A 123 -5.98 -8.61 1.36
C LYS A 123 -4.95 -7.49 1.27
N ARG A 124 -5.39 -6.23 1.37
CA ARG A 124 -4.59 -5.00 1.34
C ARG A 124 -5.31 -3.91 2.12
N VAL A 125 -4.54 -3.11 2.87
CA VAL A 125 -5.01 -1.88 3.54
C VAL A 125 -4.70 -0.72 2.60
N ASP A 126 -5.43 -0.64 1.49
CA ASP A 126 -5.33 0.51 0.60
C ASP A 126 -6.25 1.61 1.14
N TYR A 127 -5.69 2.81 1.28
CA TYR A 127 -6.42 3.96 1.78
C TYR A 127 -7.38 4.48 0.72
N GLY A 128 -8.58 4.84 1.18
CA GLY A 128 -9.74 5.20 0.37
C GLY A 128 -9.46 5.83 -0.98
N THR A 129 -10.09 5.27 -2.00
CA THR A 129 -10.25 5.93 -3.30
C THR A 129 -11.21 7.11 -3.14
N SER A 130 -11.28 7.99 -4.15
CA SER A 130 -12.34 9.01 -4.24
C SER A 130 -13.73 8.41 -4.03
N ASP A 131 -13.90 7.18 -4.52
CA ASP A 131 -15.18 6.48 -4.58
C ASP A 131 -15.54 5.88 -3.22
N ASN A 132 -14.55 5.59 -2.36
CA ASN A 132 -14.78 5.04 -1.03
C ASN A 132 -13.77 5.59 0.00
N PRO A 133 -14.07 6.73 0.65
CA PRO A 133 -13.17 7.31 1.65
C PRO A 133 -13.01 6.45 2.93
N PHE A 134 -13.90 5.48 3.13
CA PHE A 134 -13.94 4.58 4.28
C PHE A 134 -13.30 3.19 4.03
N ALA A 135 -12.93 2.89 2.78
CA ALA A 135 -12.27 1.65 2.43
C ALA A 135 -10.98 1.47 3.26
N GLY A 136 -10.82 0.30 3.87
CA GLY A 136 -9.66 0.00 4.70
C GLY A 136 -9.66 0.64 6.10
N LYS A 137 -10.66 1.47 6.44
CA LYS A 137 -10.72 2.21 7.72
C LYS A 137 -11.82 1.73 8.65
N VAL A 138 -12.95 1.29 8.10
CA VAL A 138 -14.12 0.89 8.91
C VAL A 138 -14.19 -0.63 9.04
N ILE A 139 -14.26 -1.10 10.29
CA ILE A 139 -14.36 -2.51 10.67
C ILE A 139 -15.67 -2.73 11.42
N CYS A 140 -16.33 -3.85 11.15
CA CYS A 140 -17.52 -4.27 11.90
C CYS A 140 -17.13 -4.72 13.32
N GLY A 141 -17.76 -4.13 14.35
CA GLY A 141 -17.52 -4.48 15.76
C GLY A 141 -17.89 -5.93 16.11
N ASP A 142 -18.87 -6.53 15.42
CA ASP A 142 -19.37 -7.87 15.76
C ASP A 142 -18.56 -9.01 15.12
N CYS A 143 -18.03 -8.78 13.92
CA CYS A 143 -17.35 -9.83 13.14
C CYS A 143 -15.92 -9.48 12.75
N SER A 144 -15.42 -8.32 13.19
CA SER A 144 -14.05 -7.82 12.97
C SER A 144 -13.60 -7.78 11.51
N ARG A 145 -14.55 -7.79 10.57
CA ARG A 145 -14.30 -7.73 9.12
C ARG A 145 -14.46 -6.32 8.58
N PRO A 146 -13.74 -5.98 7.50
CA PRO A 146 -13.94 -4.74 6.78
C PRO A 146 -15.37 -4.57 6.28
N LEU A 147 -15.80 -3.31 6.31
CA LEU A 147 -16.84 -2.85 5.43
C LEU A 147 -16.32 -2.86 3.98
N ALA A 148 -16.98 -3.61 3.10
CA ALA A 148 -16.68 -3.64 1.67
C ALA A 148 -17.91 -3.16 0.91
N GLU A 149 -17.73 -2.17 0.04
CA GLU A 149 -18.76 -1.77 -0.92
C GLU A 149 -18.95 -2.85 -1.99
N ARG A 150 -20.19 -3.03 -2.43
CA ARG A 150 -20.50 -3.73 -3.68
C ARG A 150 -20.78 -2.69 -4.77
N PHE A 151 -19.93 -2.65 -5.80
CA PHE A 151 -20.37 -2.27 -7.15
C PHE A 151 -20.95 -3.52 -7.82
N GLY A 152 -22.21 -3.84 -7.53
CA GLY A 152 -22.96 -4.83 -8.30
C GLY A 152 -23.65 -4.12 -9.47
N THR A 153 -23.47 -4.62 -10.69
CA THR A 153 -24.34 -4.28 -11.82
C THR A 153 -25.81 -4.40 -11.38
N PRO A 154 -26.69 -3.45 -11.75
CA PRO A 154 -28.10 -3.57 -11.42
C PRO A 154 -28.64 -4.79 -12.17
N MET A 155 -28.82 -5.90 -11.47
CA MET A 155 -29.70 -6.95 -11.99
C MET A 155 -31.11 -6.37 -11.89
N MET A 156 -31.65 -5.99 -13.05
CA MET A 156 -33.00 -5.48 -13.23
C MET A 156 -34.02 -6.53 -12.73
N ILE A 157 -34.29 -6.50 -11.44
CA ILE A 157 -35.50 -7.06 -10.85
C ILE A 157 -36.18 -5.83 -10.27
N GLY A 158 -37.25 -5.40 -10.93
CA GLY A 158 -37.95 -4.16 -10.62
C GLY A 158 -38.18 -4.01 -9.14
N LEU A 159 -37.57 -2.97 -8.57
CA LEU A 159 -37.93 -2.23 -7.36
C LEU A 159 -36.77 -1.24 -7.14
N GLU A 160 -37.12 0.04 -7.06
CA GLU A 160 -36.29 1.23 -6.95
C GLU A 160 -34.98 1.05 -6.14
N GLY A 161 -33.93 1.72 -6.64
CA GLY A 161 -32.53 1.55 -6.27
C GLY A 161 -32.25 1.45 -4.77
N ARG A 162 -31.58 0.35 -4.39
CA ARG A 162 -31.03 0.12 -3.05
C ARG A 162 -29.55 -0.27 -3.14
N TYR A 163 -28.68 0.66 -2.73
CA TYR A 163 -27.28 0.36 -2.44
C TYR A 163 -27.21 -0.27 -1.04
N GLY A 164 -26.69 -1.48 -0.94
CA GLY A 164 -26.60 -2.24 0.31
C GLY A 164 -25.24 -2.90 0.48
N ASP A 165 -24.54 -2.53 1.54
CA ASP A 165 -23.24 -3.08 1.91
C ASP A 165 -23.42 -4.43 2.63
N VAL A 166 -22.76 -5.47 2.12
CA VAL A 166 -22.80 -6.81 2.70
C VAL A 166 -21.37 -7.26 2.98
N THR A 167 -21.07 -7.65 4.22
CA THR A 167 -19.74 -8.17 4.57
C THR A 167 -19.42 -9.43 3.75
N ARG A 168 -18.17 -9.55 3.30
CA ARG A 168 -17.68 -10.67 2.45
C ARG A 168 -17.90 -12.08 3.05
N SER A 169 -18.20 -12.19 4.35
CA SER A 169 -18.60 -13.43 5.05
C SER A 169 -19.91 -14.01 4.58
N MET A 170 -20.87 -13.15 4.25
CA MET A 170 -22.27 -13.56 4.08
C MET A 170 -22.49 -14.41 2.82
N LEU A 171 -21.49 -14.47 1.91
CA LEU A 171 -21.61 -15.15 0.62
C LEU A 171 -21.00 -16.55 0.57
N ARG A 172 -20.14 -16.95 1.51
CA ARG A 172 -19.38 -18.20 1.35
C ARG A 172 -19.86 -19.41 2.12
N LYS A 173 -20.67 -19.28 3.18
CA LYS A 173 -21.25 -20.42 3.91
C LYS A 173 -22.51 -19.92 4.62
N GLY A 174 -23.60 -20.68 4.60
CA GLY A 174 -24.87 -20.36 5.27
C GLY A 174 -24.75 -20.23 6.79
N LYS A 175 -24.08 -19.18 7.27
CA LYS A 175 -24.02 -18.76 8.67
C LYS A 175 -24.97 -17.58 8.85
N ARG A 176 -25.75 -17.60 9.94
CA ARG A 176 -26.78 -16.61 10.28
C ARG A 176 -26.22 -15.19 10.19
N ALA A 177 -27.00 -14.28 9.60
CA ALA A 177 -26.66 -12.88 9.45
C ALA A 177 -26.38 -12.27 10.84
N ALA A 178 -25.18 -11.74 11.05
CA ALA A 178 -25.01 -10.73 12.09
C ALA A 178 -25.87 -9.54 11.67
N THR A 179 -26.74 -9.08 12.58
CA THR A 179 -27.70 -8.01 12.36
C THR A 179 -26.98 -6.66 12.28
N THR A 180 -26.18 -6.45 11.23
CA THR A 180 -25.52 -5.17 11.01
C THR A 180 -26.61 -4.17 10.62
N ARG A 181 -26.99 -3.27 11.54
CA ARG A 181 -27.83 -2.11 11.23
C ARG A 181 -27.21 -1.42 10.02
N THR A 182 -27.93 -1.34 8.92
CA THR A 182 -27.50 -0.67 7.70
C THR A 182 -27.26 0.81 8.03
N LEU A 183 -26.00 1.21 8.18
CA LEU A 183 -25.65 2.62 8.28
C LEU A 183 -25.81 3.20 6.87
N LYS A 184 -26.96 3.84 6.61
CA LYS A 184 -27.17 4.63 5.40
C LYS A 184 -26.26 5.86 5.44
N ILE A 185 -25.00 5.69 5.06
CA ILE A 185 -24.11 6.83 4.85
C ILE A 185 -24.41 7.35 3.45
N LYS A 186 -25.37 8.29 3.35
CA LYS A 186 -25.48 9.10 2.14
C LYS A 186 -24.20 9.93 2.08
N TYR A 187 -23.40 9.73 1.04
CA TYR A 187 -22.22 10.52 0.73
C TYR A 187 -22.64 11.97 0.44
N SER A 188 -22.83 12.76 1.50
CA SER A 188 -22.71 14.20 1.45
C SER A 188 -21.37 14.51 2.11
N THR A 189 -20.41 14.95 1.31
CA THR A 189 -19.09 15.46 1.72
C THR A 189 -19.14 16.57 2.78
N LYS A 190 -20.34 17.01 3.19
CA LYS A 190 -20.59 18.07 4.15
C LYS A 190 -20.74 17.60 5.61
N PHE A 191 -21.05 16.32 5.87
CA PHE A 191 -21.46 15.89 7.22
C PHE A 191 -20.32 15.42 8.14
N LEU A 192 -19.14 15.09 7.61
CA LEU A 192 -18.03 14.53 8.41
C LEU A 192 -16.91 15.53 8.73
N LEU A 193 -17.02 16.79 8.30
CA LEU A 193 -16.05 17.84 8.67
C LEU A 193 -16.17 18.26 10.15
N MET A 194 -17.20 17.83 10.88
CA MET A 194 -17.38 18.17 12.30
C MET A 194 -16.60 17.30 13.30
N PHE A 195 -16.02 16.17 12.90
CA PHE A 195 -15.37 15.23 13.84
C PHE A 195 -13.86 15.09 13.66
N LEU A 196 -13.25 15.83 12.72
CA LEU A 196 -11.82 15.74 12.42
C LEU A 196 -11.15 17.12 12.32
N MET A 197 -11.37 17.99 13.30
CA MET A 197 -10.44 19.09 13.57
C MET A 197 -9.93 18.95 15.01
N PRO A 198 -8.60 18.92 15.23
CA PRO A 198 -8.05 19.02 16.58
C PRO A 198 -8.32 20.42 17.12
N SER A 199 -8.54 20.48 18.43
CA SER A 199 -8.82 21.68 19.23
C SER A 199 -7.76 22.76 19.07
#